data_AF-A0A6L9LRF8-F1
#
_entry.id   AF-A0A6L9LRF8-F1
#
_cell.length_a   1.000
_cell.length_b   1.000
_cell.length_c   1.000
_cell.angle_alpha   90.00
_cell.angle_beta   90.00
_cell.angle_gamma   90.00
#
_symmetry.space_group_name_H-M   'P 1'
#
loop_
_entity.id
_entity.type
_entity.pdbx_description
1 polymer ?
#
loop_
_entity_poly.entity_id
_entity_poly.type
_entity_poly.pdbx_seq_one_letter_code
_entity_poly.pdbx_strand_id
1 'polypeptide(L)'
;MLEIQNMIKDASTVATVIILGTSCLISLFAYFKSRKATKTTIRHQIEIEKLQKESLYYQQTSLLYQELASQKNHFDISRHHQKTLIEVSDELRKIVKELTSVAGKAYQKIYEHFDNYDPPRFQKHLRHNFHDITEVVKDIYDPALDSDHGMGIISRLQFLTRLDEDFEDHKPQAPQSYWHRLIARFKKCQEPSSYQEELYRLPNFYENVAILLDAFSTKQSMEMYSAIYPYIDEFLTLHANSRDQLEKLEKRLKKALEENGNEPFDLLAVPNLGFAFLRKQKDISKFLHLRPVAHYEPDNNYQHHCIPNIIYAGSVLRIVRYPNLWGQWQPGYGDNMRSYS
;
A
#
# COMPACT_ATOMS: atom_id res chain seq x y z
N MET A 1 -78.40 -99.23 -9.14
CA MET A 1 -78.37 -97.80 -9.56
C MET A 1 -78.11 -96.84 -8.40
N LEU A 2 -78.65 -97.07 -7.18
CA LEU A 2 -78.40 -96.20 -6.02
C LEU A 2 -76.94 -96.19 -5.51
N GLU A 3 -76.24 -97.34 -5.53
CA GLU A 3 -74.85 -97.43 -5.03
C GLU A 3 -73.84 -96.67 -5.90
N ILE A 4 -74.02 -96.65 -7.22
CA ILE A 4 -73.16 -95.93 -8.16
C ILE A 4 -73.30 -94.41 -7.97
N GLN A 5 -74.52 -93.93 -7.67
CA GLN A 5 -74.74 -92.51 -7.39
C GLN A 5 -74.08 -92.07 -6.07
N ASN A 6 -74.08 -92.91 -5.04
CA ASN A 6 -73.40 -92.61 -3.78
C ASN A 6 -71.86 -92.61 -3.93
N MET A 7 -71.29 -93.56 -4.68
CA MET A 7 -69.84 -93.57 -4.97
C MET A 7 -69.38 -92.34 -5.76
N ILE A 8 -70.19 -91.86 -6.73
CA ILE A 8 -69.89 -90.63 -7.48
C ILE A 8 -69.98 -89.40 -6.57
N LYS A 9 -70.93 -89.38 -5.63
CA LYS A 9 -71.08 -88.31 -4.65
C LYS A 9 -69.90 -88.28 -3.66
N ASP A 10 -69.44 -89.44 -3.20
CA ASP A 10 -68.28 -89.55 -2.32
C ASP A 10 -66.98 -89.19 -3.06
N ALA A 11 -66.79 -89.64 -4.30
CA ALA A 11 -65.65 -89.25 -5.13
C ALA A 11 -65.64 -87.75 -5.45
N SER A 12 -66.82 -87.15 -5.72
CA SER A 12 -66.99 -85.72 -5.88
C SER A 12 -66.66 -84.96 -4.60
N THR A 13 -67.10 -85.45 -3.44
CA THR A 13 -66.84 -84.82 -2.15
C THR A 13 -65.35 -84.90 -1.79
N VAL A 14 -64.70 -86.04 -2.02
CA VAL A 14 -63.26 -86.23 -1.84
C VAL A 14 -62.45 -85.34 -2.80
N ALA A 15 -62.83 -85.26 -4.08
CA ALA A 15 -62.20 -84.35 -5.03
C ALA A 15 -62.36 -82.88 -4.62
N THR A 16 -63.52 -82.50 -4.12
CA THR A 16 -63.79 -81.12 -3.65
C THR A 16 -62.95 -80.79 -2.41
N VAL A 17 -62.80 -81.72 -1.47
CA VAL A 17 -61.94 -81.57 -0.28
C VAL A 17 -60.46 -81.49 -0.65
N ILE A 18 -60.00 -82.29 -1.62
CA ILE A 18 -58.62 -82.23 -2.14
C ILE A 18 -58.36 -80.90 -2.87
N ILE A 19 -59.30 -80.43 -3.69
CA ILE A 19 -59.19 -79.16 -4.41
C ILE A 19 -59.20 -77.97 -3.42
N LEU A 20 -60.07 -77.98 -2.42
CA LEU A 20 -60.11 -76.96 -1.36
C LEU A 20 -58.85 -77.00 -0.48
N GLY A 21 -58.36 -78.19 -0.13
CA GLY A 21 -57.14 -78.37 0.65
C GLY A 21 -55.88 -77.92 -0.08
N THR A 22 -55.76 -78.26 -1.37
CA THR A 22 -54.63 -77.82 -2.23
C THR A 22 -54.70 -76.32 -2.52
N SER A 23 -55.89 -75.76 -2.78
CA SER A 23 -56.15 -74.32 -2.89
C SER A 23 -55.70 -73.55 -1.63
N CYS A 24 -56.04 -74.07 -0.45
CA CYS A 24 -55.67 -73.47 0.83
C CYS A 24 -54.15 -73.50 1.05
N LEU A 25 -53.49 -74.63 0.76
CA LEU A 25 -52.04 -74.76 0.86
C LEU A 25 -51.29 -73.86 -0.12
N ILE A 26 -51.77 -73.74 -1.37
CA ILE A 26 -51.20 -72.82 -2.37
C ILE A 26 -51.33 -71.37 -1.90
N SER A 27 -52.49 -70.99 -1.35
CA SER A 27 -52.74 -69.66 -0.81
C SER A 27 -51.85 -69.36 0.40
N LEU A 28 -51.65 -70.33 1.29
CA LEU A 28 -50.75 -70.22 2.44
C LEU A 28 -49.29 -70.04 1.97
N PHE A 29 -48.86 -70.84 1.00
CA PHE A 29 -47.50 -70.78 0.46
C PHE A 29 -47.24 -69.45 -0.26
N ALA A 30 -48.21 -68.95 -1.03
CA ALA A 30 -48.16 -67.63 -1.66
C ALA A 30 -48.09 -66.51 -0.60
N TYR A 31 -48.86 -66.62 0.49
CA TYR A 31 -48.81 -65.68 1.61
C TYR A 31 -47.44 -65.68 2.32
N PHE A 32 -46.87 -66.85 2.61
CA PHE A 32 -45.53 -66.95 3.22
C PHE A 32 -44.43 -66.42 2.30
N LYS A 33 -44.52 -66.70 0.99
CA LYS A 33 -43.57 -66.19 -0.01
C LYS A 33 -43.67 -64.66 -0.15
N SER A 34 -44.89 -64.13 -0.18
CA SER A 34 -45.18 -62.69 -0.16
C SER A 34 -44.63 -62.02 1.10
N ARG A 35 -44.95 -62.55 2.28
CA ARG A 35 -44.49 -62.00 3.58
C ARG A 35 -42.96 -62.05 3.73
N LYS A 36 -42.31 -63.10 3.21
CA LYS A 36 -40.85 -63.19 3.16
C LYS A 36 -40.28 -62.11 2.23
N ALA A 37 -40.83 -61.94 1.03
CA ALA A 37 -40.44 -60.88 0.10
C ALA A 37 -40.59 -59.48 0.71
N THR A 38 -41.73 -59.18 1.35
CA THR A 38 -41.97 -57.88 2.02
C THR A 38 -40.94 -57.61 3.13
N LYS A 39 -40.59 -58.62 3.94
CA LYS A 39 -39.53 -58.48 4.96
C LYS A 39 -38.17 -58.18 4.35
N THR A 40 -37.83 -58.79 3.21
CA THR A 40 -36.57 -58.51 2.51
C THR A 40 -36.55 -57.10 1.94
N THR A 41 -37.67 -56.64 1.35
CA THR A 41 -37.81 -55.28 0.82
C THR A 41 -37.66 -54.22 1.91
N ILE A 42 -38.32 -54.40 3.06
CA ILE A 42 -38.21 -53.48 4.21
C ILE A 42 -36.77 -53.43 4.73
N ARG A 43 -36.08 -54.57 4.83
CA ARG A 43 -34.67 -54.60 5.26
C ARG A 43 -33.76 -53.84 4.29
N HIS A 44 -33.94 -54.03 2.99
CA HIS A 44 -33.18 -53.28 1.99
C HIS A 44 -33.51 -51.78 2.00
N GLN A 45 -34.76 -51.37 2.21
CA GLN A 45 -35.10 -49.96 2.35
C GLN A 45 -34.42 -49.31 3.57
N ILE A 46 -34.43 -49.98 4.73
CA ILE A 46 -33.73 -49.49 5.93
C ILE A 46 -32.22 -49.38 5.68
N GLU A 47 -31.64 -50.34 4.97
CA GLU A 47 -30.22 -50.35 4.63
C GLU A 47 -29.86 -49.20 3.65
N ILE A 48 -30.70 -48.97 2.63
CA ILE A 48 -30.55 -47.85 1.70
C ILE A 48 -30.66 -46.50 2.42
N GLU A 49 -31.65 -46.32 3.29
CA GLU A 49 -31.81 -45.09 4.07
C GLU A 49 -30.60 -44.84 4.99
N LYS A 50 -30.05 -45.91 5.59
CA LYS A 50 -28.84 -45.82 6.41
C LYS A 50 -27.64 -45.38 5.57
N LEU A 51 -27.43 -45.99 4.40
CA LEU A 51 -26.35 -45.63 3.48
C LEU A 51 -26.51 -44.20 2.94
N GLN A 52 -27.73 -43.74 2.67
CA GLN A 52 -28.01 -42.37 2.26
C GLN A 52 -27.67 -41.36 3.37
N LYS A 53 -28.03 -41.66 4.62
CA LYS A 53 -27.66 -40.83 5.77
C LYS A 53 -26.15 -40.77 5.98
N GLU A 54 -25.46 -41.91 5.90
CA GLU A 54 -23.99 -41.97 5.98
C GLU A 54 -23.34 -41.18 4.84
N SER A 55 -23.82 -41.35 3.60
CA SER A 55 -23.33 -40.59 2.44
C SER A 55 -23.49 -39.07 2.61
N LEU A 56 -24.65 -38.62 3.11
CA LEU A 56 -24.91 -37.20 3.35
C LEU A 56 -24.01 -36.64 4.46
N TYR A 57 -23.80 -37.42 5.53
CA TYR A 57 -22.86 -37.08 6.60
C TYR A 57 -21.42 -36.93 6.08
N TYR A 58 -20.94 -37.88 5.26
CA TYR A 58 -19.61 -37.79 4.65
C TYR A 58 -19.48 -36.58 3.72
N GLN A 59 -20.54 -36.26 2.96
CA GLN A 59 -20.55 -35.11 2.07
C GLN A 59 -20.46 -33.80 2.86
N GLN A 60 -21.25 -33.64 3.93
CA GLN A 60 -21.19 -32.47 4.81
C GLN A 60 -19.83 -32.33 5.48
N THR A 61 -19.29 -33.44 5.98
CA THR A 61 -17.97 -33.47 6.63
C THR A 61 -16.86 -33.09 5.64
N SER A 62 -16.91 -33.59 4.40
CA SER A 62 -15.96 -33.22 3.35
C SER A 62 -16.02 -31.73 3.00
N LEU A 63 -17.21 -31.14 2.92
CA LEU A 63 -17.36 -29.71 2.66
C LEU A 63 -16.74 -28.87 3.78
N LEU A 64 -16.98 -29.26 5.03
CA LEU A 64 -16.40 -28.59 6.20
C LEU A 64 -14.86 -28.70 6.20
N TYR A 65 -14.30 -29.86 5.86
CA TYR A 65 -12.85 -30.01 5.73
C TYR A 65 -12.26 -29.16 4.59
N GLN A 66 -12.96 -29.05 3.46
CA GLN A 66 -12.54 -28.18 2.35
C GLN A 66 -12.54 -26.70 2.76
N GLU A 67 -13.58 -26.27 3.49
CA GLU A 67 -13.68 -24.90 4.01
C GLU A 67 -12.55 -24.58 5.00
N LEU A 68 -12.31 -25.47 5.97
CA LEU A 68 -11.21 -25.31 6.93
C LEU A 68 -9.84 -25.31 6.28
N ALA A 69 -9.62 -26.18 5.28
CA ALA A 69 -8.37 -26.22 4.52
C ALA A 69 -8.16 -24.92 3.72
N SER A 70 -9.22 -24.38 3.11
CA SER A 70 -9.19 -23.10 2.41
C SER A 70 -8.85 -21.94 3.35
N GLN A 71 -9.50 -21.87 4.52
CA GLN A 71 -9.23 -20.86 5.54
C GLN A 71 -7.79 -20.94 6.04
N LYS A 72 -7.30 -22.15 6.36
CA LYS A 72 -5.90 -22.35 6.78
C LYS A 72 -4.92 -21.86 5.72
N ASN A 73 -5.15 -22.20 4.46
CA ASN A 73 -4.31 -21.76 3.35
C ASN A 73 -4.29 -20.23 3.24
N HIS A 74 -5.44 -19.57 3.37
CA HIS A 74 -5.54 -18.11 3.40
C HIS A 74 -4.70 -17.49 4.53
N PHE A 75 -4.77 -18.07 5.74
CA PHE A 75 -3.96 -17.61 6.88
C PHE A 75 -2.46 -17.79 6.67
N ASP A 76 -2.04 -18.96 6.16
CA ASP A 76 -0.61 -19.26 5.94
C ASP A 76 0.01 -18.33 4.89
N ILE A 77 -0.71 -18.08 3.78
CA ILE A 77 -0.31 -17.12 2.74
C ILE A 77 -0.28 -15.69 3.29
N SER A 78 -1.31 -15.26 4.01
CA SER A 78 -1.36 -13.92 4.62
C SER A 78 -0.17 -13.70 5.55
N ARG A 79 0.17 -14.69 6.37
CA ARG A 79 1.32 -14.67 7.29
C ARG A 79 2.64 -14.58 6.53
N HIS A 80 2.77 -15.30 5.41
CA HIS A 80 3.96 -15.25 4.56
C HIS A 80 4.20 -13.82 4.05
N HIS A 81 3.20 -13.19 3.44
CA HIS A 81 3.32 -11.83 2.92
C HIS A 81 3.49 -10.77 4.01
N GLN A 82 2.83 -10.95 5.15
CA GLN A 82 3.02 -10.09 6.32
C GLN A 82 4.47 -10.15 6.81
N LYS A 83 5.09 -11.34 6.85
CA LYS A 83 6.50 -11.49 7.22
C LYS A 83 7.42 -10.75 6.24
N THR A 84 7.19 -10.91 4.93
CA THR A 84 7.93 -10.17 3.90
C THR A 84 7.84 -8.65 4.10
N LEU A 85 6.64 -8.15 4.38
CA LEU A 85 6.42 -6.73 4.63
C LEU A 85 7.16 -6.22 5.88
N ILE A 86 7.17 -7.01 6.96
CA ILE A 86 7.90 -6.68 8.21
C ILE A 86 9.39 -6.60 7.94
N GLU A 87 9.97 -7.60 7.27
CA GLU A 87 11.39 -7.64 6.95
C GLU A 87 11.81 -6.45 6.07
N VAL A 88 11.05 -6.17 5.00
CA VAL A 88 11.30 -5.00 4.14
C VAL A 88 11.18 -3.70 4.92
N SER A 89 10.20 -3.60 5.84
CA SER A 89 10.00 -2.40 6.66
C SER A 89 11.15 -2.16 7.64
N ASP A 90 11.69 -3.22 8.24
CA ASP A 90 12.80 -3.12 9.19
C ASP A 90 14.11 -2.76 8.49
N GLU A 91 14.36 -3.32 7.30
CA GLU A 91 15.51 -2.96 6.47
C GLU A 91 15.42 -1.51 5.97
N LEU A 92 14.26 -1.10 5.44
CA LEU A 92 14.02 0.28 5.02
C LEU A 92 14.24 1.25 6.18
N ARG A 93 13.77 0.92 7.39
CA ARG A 93 13.92 1.78 8.58
C ARG A 93 15.39 2.09 8.88
N LYS A 94 16.29 1.12 8.70
CA LYS A 94 17.73 1.31 8.94
C LYS A 94 18.29 2.32 7.93
N ILE A 95 18.00 2.13 6.64
CA ILE A 95 18.43 3.02 5.56
C ILE A 95 17.89 4.44 5.79
N VAL A 96 16.60 4.58 6.08
CA VAL A 96 15.95 5.88 6.33
C VAL A 96 16.57 6.58 7.53
N LYS A 97 16.88 5.87 8.60
CA LYS A 97 17.52 6.46 9.80
C LYS A 97 18.90 7.05 9.47
N GLU A 98 19.68 6.38 8.62
CA GLU A 98 20.99 6.88 8.21
C GLU A 98 20.85 8.10 7.29
N LEU A 99 19.99 8.01 6.26
CA LEU A 99 19.75 9.11 5.32
C LEU A 99 19.18 10.36 6.01
N THR A 100 18.20 10.19 6.90
CA THR A 100 17.59 11.31 7.66
C THR A 100 18.61 12.00 8.57
N SER A 101 19.51 11.23 9.20
CA SER A 101 20.58 11.74 10.06
C SER A 101 21.57 12.60 9.27
N VAL A 102 22.08 12.09 8.15
CA VAL A 102 23.02 12.84 7.28
C VAL A 102 22.33 14.05 6.65
N ALA A 103 21.08 13.91 6.19
CA ALA A 103 20.31 15.03 5.66
C ALA A 103 20.10 16.15 6.70
N GLY A 104 19.83 15.78 7.95
CA GLY A 104 19.70 16.72 9.06
C GLY A 104 20.99 17.52 9.31
N LYS A 105 22.14 16.83 9.33
CA LYS A 105 23.46 17.45 9.48
C LYS A 105 23.78 18.38 8.30
N ALA A 106 23.60 17.90 7.08
CA ALA A 106 23.86 18.69 5.87
C ALA A 106 22.99 19.94 5.83
N TYR A 107 21.68 19.81 6.06
CA TYR A 107 20.77 20.96 6.13
C TYR A 107 21.22 21.99 7.19
N GLN A 108 21.58 21.51 8.38
CA GLN A 108 22.05 22.40 9.47
C GLN A 108 23.32 23.15 9.06
N LYS A 109 24.27 22.47 8.40
CA LYS A 109 25.51 23.11 7.93
C LYS A 109 25.25 24.15 6.85
N ILE A 110 24.35 23.89 5.91
CA ILE A 110 23.92 24.88 4.91
C ILE A 110 23.30 26.09 5.60
N TYR A 111 22.37 25.85 6.54
CA TYR A 111 21.69 26.88 7.32
C TYR A 111 22.66 27.76 8.10
N GLU A 112 23.66 27.17 8.77
CA GLU A 112 24.72 27.90 9.49
C GLU A 112 25.63 28.69 8.54
N HIS A 113 25.84 28.22 7.30
CA HIS A 113 26.73 28.89 6.35
C HIS A 113 26.20 30.25 5.86
N PHE A 114 24.87 30.45 5.88
CA PHE A 114 24.25 31.74 5.56
C PHE A 114 24.68 32.86 6.53
N ASP A 115 25.04 32.54 7.77
CA ASP A 115 25.46 33.54 8.77
C ASP A 115 26.73 34.31 8.34
N ASN A 116 27.58 33.68 7.52
CA ASN A 116 28.81 34.30 7.02
C ASN A 116 28.56 35.44 6.03
N TYR A 117 27.34 35.53 5.49
CA TYR A 117 26.96 36.48 4.44
C TYR A 117 25.90 37.47 4.92
N ASP A 118 25.56 37.45 6.21
CA ASP A 118 24.56 38.35 6.76
C ASP A 118 24.99 39.82 6.63
N PRO A 119 24.14 40.67 6.04
CA PRO A 119 24.43 42.09 5.99
C PRO A 119 24.40 42.68 7.42
N PRO A 120 25.32 43.59 7.77
CA PRO A 120 25.43 44.15 9.13
C PRO A 120 24.23 44.97 9.61
N ARG A 121 23.16 45.12 8.82
CA ARG A 121 21.98 45.95 9.10
C ARG A 121 20.62 45.29 8.84
N PHE A 122 20.57 43.98 8.60
CA PHE A 122 19.29 43.30 8.37
C PHE A 122 18.58 42.97 9.69
N GLN A 123 17.25 43.15 9.74
CA GLN A 123 16.41 42.74 10.90
C GLN A 123 16.23 41.22 10.99
N LYS A 124 16.37 40.50 9.86
CA LYS A 124 16.21 39.05 9.75
C LYS A 124 17.41 38.46 9.02
N HIS A 125 18.13 37.55 9.68
CA HIS A 125 19.30 36.88 9.09
C HIS A 125 18.91 36.02 7.88
N LEU A 126 19.80 35.94 6.88
CA LEU A 126 19.62 35.18 5.65
C LEU A 126 19.27 33.71 5.92
N ARG A 127 19.84 33.12 6.97
CA ARG A 127 19.50 31.75 7.40
C ARG A 127 18.02 31.54 7.68
N HIS A 128 17.31 32.55 8.21
CA HIS A 128 15.87 32.45 8.50
C HIS A 128 15.06 32.54 7.21
N ASN A 129 15.49 33.35 6.23
CA ASN A 129 14.84 33.38 4.91
C ASN A 129 15.00 32.02 4.22
N PHE A 130 16.20 31.43 4.24
CA PHE A 130 16.43 30.08 3.73
C PHE A 130 15.56 29.03 4.44
N HIS A 131 15.51 29.07 5.77
CA HIS A 131 14.67 28.16 6.54
C HIS A 131 13.20 28.26 6.16
N ASP A 132 12.64 29.47 6.15
CA ASP A 132 11.24 29.70 5.84
C ASP A 132 10.88 29.22 4.43
N ILE A 133 11.76 29.43 3.44
CA ILE A 133 11.59 28.91 2.08
C ILE A 133 11.47 27.39 2.11
N THR A 134 12.46 26.70 2.70
CA THR A 134 12.47 25.23 2.71
C THR A 134 11.36 24.64 3.57
N GLU A 135 10.88 25.35 4.60
CA GLU A 135 9.74 24.92 5.42
C GLU A 135 8.44 25.03 4.63
N VAL A 136 8.22 26.13 3.91
CA VAL A 136 7.05 26.30 3.05
C VAL A 136 7.03 25.27 1.92
N VAL A 137 8.18 24.98 1.31
CA VAL A 137 8.28 23.89 0.31
C VAL A 137 7.92 22.54 0.94
N LYS A 138 8.45 22.25 2.13
CA LYS A 138 8.13 21.01 2.84
C LYS A 138 6.63 20.90 3.14
N ASP A 139 6.00 21.97 3.63
CA ASP A 139 4.57 22.00 3.95
C ASP A 139 3.69 21.80 2.71
N ILE A 140 4.03 22.46 1.59
CA ILE A 140 3.28 22.34 0.33
C ILE A 140 3.38 20.92 -0.25
N TYR A 141 4.54 20.27 -0.11
CA TYR A 141 4.75 18.92 -0.65
C TYR A 141 4.34 17.81 0.32
N ASP A 142 4.00 18.11 1.58
CA ASP A 142 3.58 17.11 2.58
C ASP A 142 2.43 16.22 2.07
N PRO A 143 1.33 16.74 1.49
CA PRO A 143 0.27 15.90 0.92
C PRO A 143 0.77 15.00 -0.22
N ALA A 144 1.69 15.50 -1.06
CA ALA A 144 2.28 14.75 -2.15
C ALA A 144 3.19 13.61 -1.65
N LEU A 145 3.81 13.77 -0.48
CA LEU A 145 4.61 12.72 0.14
C LEU A 145 3.75 11.52 0.55
N ASP A 146 2.46 11.69 0.82
CA ASP A 146 1.56 10.58 1.11
C ASP A 146 1.01 9.90 -0.15
N SER A 147 0.65 10.68 -1.17
CA SER A 147 -0.05 10.17 -2.35
C SER A 147 0.86 9.73 -3.50
N ASP A 148 2.01 10.38 -3.69
CA ASP A 148 2.72 10.34 -4.97
C ASP A 148 4.00 9.47 -4.95
N HIS A 149 4.43 9.10 -6.15
CA HIS A 149 5.68 8.37 -6.39
C HIS A 149 6.89 9.33 -6.32
N GLY A 150 8.05 8.83 -5.90
CA GLY A 150 9.27 9.65 -5.72
C GLY A 150 9.67 10.45 -6.96
N MET A 151 9.56 9.86 -8.16
CA MET A 151 9.82 10.54 -9.43
C MET A 151 8.93 11.77 -9.66
N GLY A 152 7.63 11.68 -9.29
CA GLY A 152 6.71 12.80 -9.47
C GLY A 152 7.04 13.95 -8.52
N ILE A 153 7.42 13.63 -7.29
CA ILE A 153 7.83 14.64 -6.30
C ILE A 153 9.11 15.34 -6.77
N ILE A 154 10.16 14.59 -7.14
CA ILE A 154 11.44 15.19 -7.51
C ILE A 154 11.33 16.02 -8.80
N SER A 155 10.61 15.53 -9.81
CA SER A 155 10.38 16.28 -11.05
C SER A 155 9.68 17.61 -10.80
N ARG A 156 8.71 17.63 -9.87
CA ARG A 156 8.05 18.87 -9.47
C ARG A 156 8.89 19.75 -8.56
N LEU A 157 9.88 19.24 -7.83
CA LEU A 157 10.80 20.08 -7.04
C LEU A 157 11.89 20.72 -7.90
N GLN A 158 12.22 20.14 -9.06
CA GLN A 158 13.28 20.63 -9.94
C GLN A 158 13.07 22.07 -10.43
N PHE A 159 11.85 22.60 -10.45
CA PHE A 159 11.65 24.01 -10.79
C PHE A 159 12.43 24.95 -9.84
N LEU A 160 12.68 24.52 -8.59
CA LEU A 160 13.42 25.32 -7.62
C LEU A 160 14.85 25.64 -8.08
N THR A 161 15.42 24.86 -9.00
CA THR A 161 16.75 25.13 -9.56
C THR A 161 16.76 26.28 -10.58
N ARG A 162 15.59 26.79 -10.97
CA ARG A 162 15.40 27.88 -11.96
C ARG A 162 14.63 29.06 -11.38
N LEU A 163 14.62 29.19 -10.05
CA LEU A 163 13.86 30.23 -9.36
C LEU A 163 14.20 31.64 -9.85
N ASP A 164 15.45 31.88 -10.25
CA ASP A 164 15.95 33.15 -10.75
C ASP A 164 15.48 33.49 -12.17
N GLU A 165 15.30 32.49 -13.04
CA GLU A 165 14.71 32.68 -14.37
C GLU A 165 13.22 33.01 -14.26
N ASP A 166 12.50 32.25 -13.44
CA ASP A 166 11.05 32.38 -13.27
C ASP A 166 10.67 33.58 -12.36
N PHE A 167 11.62 34.16 -11.63
CA PHE A 167 11.36 35.13 -10.57
C PHE A 167 10.70 36.42 -11.08
N GLU A 168 11.16 36.92 -12.22
CA GLU A 168 10.69 38.17 -12.80
C GLU A 168 9.29 38.00 -13.44
N ASP A 169 9.01 36.84 -14.02
CA ASP A 169 7.71 36.51 -14.61
C ASP A 169 6.61 36.36 -13.55
N HIS A 170 6.98 35.97 -12.33
CA HIS A 170 6.06 35.72 -11.22
C HIS A 170 6.11 36.81 -10.14
N LYS A 171 6.78 37.93 -10.42
CA LYS A 171 6.89 39.05 -9.49
C LYS A 171 5.52 39.54 -9.07
N PRO A 172 5.18 39.52 -7.77
CA PRO A 172 3.96 40.12 -7.27
C PRO A 172 3.95 41.56 -7.75
N GLN A 173 3.02 41.90 -8.63
CA GLN A 173 2.80 43.29 -9.00
C GLN A 173 2.58 44.08 -7.70
N ALA A 174 3.27 45.22 -7.58
CA ALA A 174 3.29 46.07 -6.40
C ALA A 174 1.89 46.16 -5.76
N PRO A 175 1.79 46.16 -4.42
CA PRO A 175 0.54 45.90 -3.73
C PRO A 175 -0.52 46.91 -4.17
N GLN A 176 -1.46 46.46 -5.01
CA GLN A 176 -2.73 47.15 -5.12
C GLN A 176 -3.33 47.18 -3.71
N SER A 177 -3.91 48.32 -3.33
CA SER A 177 -4.44 48.68 -2.00
C SER A 177 -4.94 47.51 -1.13
N TYR A 178 -4.96 47.65 0.20
CA TYR A 178 -5.52 46.66 1.13
C TYR A 178 -6.85 46.00 0.64
N TRP A 179 -7.75 46.79 0.06
CA TRP A 179 -9.00 46.33 -0.55
C TRP A 179 -8.81 45.42 -1.77
N HIS A 180 -7.84 45.70 -2.63
CA HIS A 180 -7.50 44.83 -3.76
C HIS A 180 -6.87 43.51 -3.30
N ARG A 181 -6.07 43.49 -2.21
CA ARG A 181 -5.57 42.24 -1.59
C ARG A 181 -6.71 41.40 -1.01
N LEU A 182 -7.67 42.04 -0.35
CA LEU A 182 -8.87 41.37 0.18
C LEU A 182 -9.73 40.80 -0.96
N ILE A 183 -10.05 41.62 -1.95
CA ILE A 183 -10.85 41.24 -3.12
C ILE A 183 -10.14 40.19 -3.98
N ALA A 184 -8.80 40.24 -4.14
CA ALA A 184 -8.05 39.21 -4.83
C ALA A 184 -8.05 37.87 -4.06
N ARG A 185 -7.99 37.90 -2.73
CA ARG A 185 -8.21 36.70 -1.88
C ARG A 185 -9.59 36.09 -2.08
N PHE A 186 -10.62 36.92 -2.26
CA PHE A 186 -11.99 36.47 -2.53
C PHE A 186 -12.26 36.16 -4.02
N LYS A 187 -11.48 36.69 -4.97
CA LYS A 187 -11.60 36.45 -6.42
C LYS A 187 -10.73 35.30 -6.92
N LYS A 188 -9.64 34.94 -6.24
CA LYS A 188 -8.86 33.72 -6.50
C LYS A 188 -9.60 32.50 -5.92
N CYS A 189 -10.79 32.21 -6.44
CA CYS A 189 -11.53 30.97 -6.19
C CYS A 189 -11.05 29.79 -7.07
N GLN A 190 -10.01 29.99 -7.89
CA GLN A 190 -9.39 28.91 -8.63
C GLN A 190 -8.31 28.27 -7.76
N GLU A 191 -8.54 27.01 -7.42
CA GLU A 191 -7.50 26.15 -6.84
C GLU A 191 -6.22 26.26 -7.69
N PRO A 192 -5.03 26.30 -7.06
CA PRO A 192 -3.78 26.32 -7.81
C PRO A 192 -3.73 25.08 -8.72
N SER A 193 -3.35 25.30 -9.98
CA SER A 193 -3.22 24.22 -10.96
C SER A 193 -1.99 23.35 -10.74
N SER A 194 -1.03 23.82 -9.94
CA SER A 194 0.19 23.11 -9.59
C SER A 194 0.78 23.57 -8.24
N TYR A 195 1.64 22.74 -7.66
CA TYR A 195 2.41 23.07 -6.45
C TYR A 195 3.33 24.28 -6.65
N GLN A 196 3.87 24.48 -7.85
CA GLN A 196 4.66 25.67 -8.20
C GLN A 196 3.79 26.93 -8.15
N GLU A 197 2.59 26.88 -8.70
CA GLU A 197 1.65 28.01 -8.64
C GLU A 197 1.24 28.32 -7.20
N GLU A 198 1.05 27.28 -6.38
CA GLU A 198 0.76 27.42 -4.96
C GLU A 198 1.92 28.12 -4.21
N LEU A 199 3.16 27.71 -4.45
CA LEU A 199 4.35 28.34 -3.88
C LEU A 199 4.44 29.83 -4.24
N TYR A 200 4.27 30.17 -5.52
CA TYR A 200 4.31 31.58 -5.96
C TYR A 200 3.14 32.43 -5.44
N ARG A 201 2.01 31.81 -5.07
CA ARG A 201 0.89 32.53 -4.45
C ARG A 201 1.17 32.90 -2.99
N LEU A 202 2.17 32.33 -2.34
CA LEU A 202 2.54 32.61 -0.94
C LEU A 202 3.52 33.80 -0.87
N PRO A 203 3.10 34.96 -0.31
CA PRO A 203 3.98 36.14 -0.21
C PRO A 203 5.27 35.86 0.55
N ASN A 204 5.19 35.09 1.65
CA ASN A 204 6.36 34.74 2.45
C ASN A 204 7.39 33.91 1.64
N PHE A 205 6.96 32.99 0.78
CA PHE A 205 7.89 32.22 -0.05
C PHE A 205 8.61 33.16 -1.02
N TYR A 206 7.84 33.94 -1.78
CA TYR A 206 8.38 34.84 -2.78
C TYR A 206 9.32 35.91 -2.18
N GLU A 207 8.90 36.59 -1.11
CA GLU A 207 9.68 37.64 -0.46
C GLU A 207 11.01 37.12 0.09
N ASN A 208 11.00 35.94 0.72
CA ASN A 208 12.23 35.33 1.22
C ASN A 208 13.17 34.91 0.07
N VAL A 209 12.63 34.39 -1.04
CA VAL A 209 13.43 34.05 -2.23
C VAL A 209 14.07 35.31 -2.82
N ALA A 210 13.31 36.41 -2.94
CA ALA A 210 13.81 37.72 -3.41
C ALA A 210 15.03 38.15 -2.58
N ILE A 211 14.89 38.12 -1.26
CA ILE A 211 15.95 38.53 -0.33
C ILE A 211 17.21 37.69 -0.53
N LEU A 212 17.06 36.35 -0.71
CA LEU A 212 18.22 35.49 -0.93
C LEU A 212 18.86 35.69 -2.30
N LEU A 213 18.09 35.93 -3.36
CA LEU A 213 18.65 36.19 -4.69
C LEU A 213 19.38 37.54 -4.73
N ASP A 214 18.84 38.58 -4.09
CA ASP A 214 19.40 39.93 -4.07
C ASP A 214 20.63 40.07 -3.14
N ALA A 215 20.76 39.19 -2.13
CA ALA A 215 21.82 39.30 -1.12
C ALA A 215 23.22 38.88 -1.63
N PHE A 216 23.31 38.11 -2.72
CA PHE A 216 24.57 37.54 -3.18
C PHE A 216 24.93 38.03 -4.59
N SER A 217 26.15 38.54 -4.74
CA SER A 217 26.75 38.64 -6.07
C SER A 217 27.03 37.24 -6.65
N THR A 218 27.16 37.13 -7.97
CA THR A 218 27.53 35.87 -8.66
C THR A 218 28.77 35.20 -8.07
N LYS A 219 29.77 36.00 -7.67
CA LYS A 219 30.99 35.46 -7.05
C LYS A 219 30.70 34.88 -5.65
N GLN A 220 29.93 35.60 -4.83
CA GLN A 220 29.60 35.14 -3.48
C GLN A 220 28.69 33.91 -3.49
N SER A 221 27.76 33.82 -4.44
CA SER A 221 26.88 32.65 -4.57
C SER A 221 27.66 31.38 -4.95
N MET A 222 28.68 31.51 -5.81
CA MET A 222 29.61 30.41 -6.13
C MET A 222 30.47 29.99 -4.93
N GLU A 223 31.06 30.97 -4.23
CA GLU A 223 31.86 30.71 -3.03
C GLU A 223 31.03 29.97 -1.98
N MET A 224 29.80 30.43 -1.76
CA MET A 224 28.85 29.78 -0.87
C MET A 224 28.53 28.35 -1.32
N TYR A 225 28.18 28.15 -2.60
CA TYR A 225 27.86 26.82 -3.13
C TYR A 225 29.03 25.86 -2.99
N SER A 226 30.24 26.30 -3.33
CA SER A 226 31.48 25.53 -3.20
C SER A 226 31.75 25.13 -1.74
N ALA A 227 31.51 26.04 -0.80
CA ALA A 227 31.73 25.78 0.62
C ALA A 227 30.71 24.80 1.22
N ILE A 228 29.46 24.81 0.74
CA ILE A 228 28.43 23.89 1.25
C ILE A 228 28.39 22.54 0.53
N TYR A 229 28.90 22.46 -0.70
CA TYR A 229 28.81 21.27 -1.55
C TYR A 229 29.34 20.00 -0.86
N PRO A 230 30.45 20.02 -0.10
CA PRO A 230 30.92 18.84 0.62
C PRO A 230 29.88 18.21 1.55
N TYR A 231 29.00 19.01 2.17
CA TYR A 231 27.93 18.51 3.03
C TYR A 231 26.79 17.86 2.23
N ILE A 232 26.53 18.37 1.02
CA ILE A 232 25.56 17.79 0.09
C ILE A 232 26.13 16.48 -0.48
N ASP A 233 27.42 16.47 -0.81
CA ASP A 233 28.13 15.32 -1.38
C ASP A 233 28.18 14.12 -0.42
N GLU A 234 28.33 14.37 0.90
CA GLU A 234 28.23 13.33 1.92
C GLU A 234 26.86 12.62 1.86
N PHE A 235 25.77 13.39 1.74
CA PHE A 235 24.43 12.83 1.57
C PHE A 235 24.28 12.08 0.24
N LEU A 236 24.76 12.66 -0.87
CA LEU A 236 24.69 12.04 -2.20
C LEU A 236 25.45 10.71 -2.25
N THR A 237 26.62 10.64 -1.61
CA THR A 237 27.41 9.42 -1.50
C THR A 237 26.68 8.34 -0.71
N LEU A 238 26.11 8.68 0.45
CA LEU A 238 25.30 7.74 1.23
C LEU A 238 24.05 7.29 0.47
N HIS A 239 23.39 8.20 -0.24
CA HIS A 239 22.23 7.90 -1.08
C HIS A 239 22.58 6.92 -2.19
N ALA A 240 23.68 7.17 -2.90
CA ALA A 240 24.18 6.29 -3.95
C ALA A 240 24.51 4.88 -3.40
N ASN A 241 25.18 4.80 -2.25
CA ASN A 241 25.52 3.53 -1.60
C ASN A 241 24.27 2.77 -1.10
N SER A 242 23.22 3.49 -0.72
CA SER A 242 21.95 2.91 -0.26
C SER A 242 21.03 2.48 -1.40
N ARG A 243 21.29 2.95 -2.63
CA ARG A 243 20.41 2.75 -3.78
C ARG A 243 20.20 1.27 -4.10
N ASP A 244 21.28 0.50 -4.17
CA ASP A 244 21.20 -0.95 -4.46
C ASP A 244 20.34 -1.69 -3.44
N GLN A 245 20.40 -1.28 -2.16
CA GLN A 245 19.58 -1.88 -1.11
C GLN A 245 18.11 -1.50 -1.29
N LEU A 246 17.81 -0.23 -1.55
CA LEU A 246 16.45 0.24 -1.82
C LEU A 246 15.84 -0.46 -3.05
N GLU A 247 16.61 -0.64 -4.14
CA GLU A 247 16.15 -1.35 -5.33
C GLU A 247 15.89 -2.84 -5.04
N LYS A 248 16.70 -3.49 -4.19
CA LYS A 248 16.45 -4.86 -3.72
C LYS A 248 15.16 -4.94 -2.90
N LEU A 249 14.90 -3.98 -2.01
CA LEU A 249 13.66 -3.92 -1.23
C LEU A 249 12.44 -3.75 -2.14
N GLU A 250 12.53 -2.86 -3.14
CA GLU A 250 11.45 -2.66 -4.10
C GLU A 250 11.17 -3.95 -4.91
N LYS A 251 12.23 -4.62 -5.40
CA LYS A 251 12.12 -5.90 -6.11
C LYS A 251 11.50 -6.99 -5.26
N ARG A 252 11.83 -7.07 -3.96
CA ARG A 252 11.21 -8.03 -3.03
C ARG A 252 9.71 -7.83 -2.91
N LEU A 253 9.24 -6.58 -2.78
CA LEU A 253 7.80 -6.30 -2.73
C LEU A 253 7.11 -6.62 -4.06
N LYS A 254 7.71 -6.24 -5.19
CA LYS A 254 7.17 -6.58 -6.53
C LYS A 254 7.04 -8.08 -6.72
N LYS A 255 8.09 -8.84 -6.37
CA LYS A 255 8.09 -10.29 -6.45
C LYS A 255 7.00 -10.92 -5.57
N ALA A 256 6.81 -10.42 -4.34
CA ALA A 256 5.74 -10.91 -3.46
C ALA A 256 4.34 -10.66 -4.05
N LEU A 257 4.12 -9.53 -4.71
CA LEU A 257 2.86 -9.25 -5.43
C LEU A 257 2.68 -10.15 -6.67
N GLU A 258 3.76 -10.42 -7.41
CA GLU A 258 3.74 -11.37 -8.54
C GLU A 258 3.46 -12.81 -8.08
N GLU A 259 4.05 -13.24 -6.95
CA GLU A 259 3.79 -14.53 -6.32
C GLU A 259 2.31 -14.62 -5.89
N ASN A 260 1.75 -13.56 -5.31
CA ASN A 260 0.33 -13.50 -4.95
C ASN A 260 -0.62 -13.59 -6.16
N GLY A 261 -0.20 -13.16 -7.35
CA GLY A 261 -0.98 -13.35 -8.58
C GLY A 261 -1.28 -14.82 -8.92
N ASN A 262 -0.55 -15.77 -8.33
CA ASN A 262 -0.77 -17.22 -8.48
C ASN A 262 -1.49 -17.86 -7.27
N GLU A 263 -1.87 -17.06 -6.27
CA GLU A 263 -2.51 -17.50 -5.04
C GLU A 263 -4.04 -17.41 -5.14
N PRO A 264 -4.79 -18.18 -4.33
CA PRO A 264 -6.25 -18.23 -4.40
C PRO A 264 -6.97 -16.95 -3.96
N PHE A 265 -6.25 -15.92 -3.48
CA PHE A 265 -6.83 -14.63 -3.14
C PHE A 265 -5.88 -13.48 -3.48
N ASP A 266 -6.46 -12.33 -3.79
CA ASP A 266 -5.73 -11.10 -4.08
C ASP A 266 -5.38 -10.36 -2.79
N LEU A 267 -4.08 -10.17 -2.56
CA LEU A 267 -3.54 -9.45 -1.41
C LEU A 267 -3.92 -7.97 -1.43
N LEU A 268 -4.09 -7.37 -2.61
CA LEU A 268 -4.51 -5.97 -2.75
C LEU A 268 -5.97 -5.76 -2.33
N ALA A 269 -6.80 -6.80 -2.41
CA ALA A 269 -8.18 -6.77 -1.93
C ALA A 269 -8.28 -6.83 -0.40
N VAL A 270 -7.20 -7.17 0.32
CA VAL A 270 -7.16 -7.19 1.79
C VAL A 270 -6.88 -5.76 2.30
N PRO A 271 -7.86 -5.05 2.90
CA PRO A 271 -7.80 -3.59 3.10
C PRO A 271 -6.59 -3.08 3.89
N ASN A 272 -6.05 -3.88 4.82
CA ASN A 272 -4.90 -3.50 5.64
C ASN A 272 -3.56 -3.96 5.06
N LEU A 273 -3.50 -5.16 4.49
CA LEU A 273 -2.26 -5.75 3.99
C LEU A 273 -1.90 -5.16 2.63
N GLY A 274 -2.86 -5.11 1.70
CA GLY A 274 -2.69 -4.52 0.37
C GLY A 274 -2.29 -3.05 0.45
N PHE A 275 -2.99 -2.27 1.27
CA PHE A 275 -2.63 -0.86 1.49
C PHE A 275 -1.21 -0.70 2.05
N ALA A 276 -0.81 -1.55 2.99
CA ALA A 276 0.53 -1.48 3.58
C ALA A 276 1.62 -1.83 2.57
N PHE A 277 1.40 -2.79 1.67
CA PHE A 277 2.31 -3.10 0.56
C PHE A 277 2.48 -1.91 -0.40
N LEU A 278 1.37 -1.34 -0.87
CA LEU A 278 1.39 -0.19 -1.78
C LEU A 278 2.07 1.02 -1.14
N ARG A 279 1.75 1.31 0.14
CA ARG A 279 2.40 2.40 0.88
C ARG A 279 3.90 2.16 1.00
N LYS A 280 4.32 0.94 1.36
CA LYS A 280 5.75 0.63 1.52
C LYS A 280 6.51 0.75 0.21
N GLN A 281 5.91 0.34 -0.91
CA GLN A 281 6.49 0.52 -2.24
C GLN A 281 6.66 2.02 -2.59
N LYS A 282 5.65 2.85 -2.29
CA LYS A 282 5.76 4.30 -2.46
C LYS A 282 6.86 4.90 -1.59
N ASP A 283 6.98 4.47 -0.33
CA ASP A 283 8.05 4.94 0.57
C ASP A 283 9.44 4.62 0.00
N ILE A 284 9.67 3.39 -0.44
CA ILE A 284 10.94 2.98 -1.06
C ILE A 284 11.24 3.84 -2.29
N SER A 285 10.24 4.04 -3.15
CA SER A 285 10.34 4.90 -4.33
C SER A 285 10.74 6.34 -3.98
N LYS A 286 10.13 6.95 -2.96
CA LYS A 286 10.50 8.29 -2.49
C LYS A 286 11.99 8.34 -2.16
N PHE A 287 12.50 7.39 -1.37
CA PHE A 287 13.93 7.34 -1.03
C PHE A 287 14.84 7.00 -2.22
N LEU A 288 14.37 6.27 -3.24
CA LEU A 288 15.14 6.03 -4.47
C LEU A 288 15.37 7.30 -5.30
N HIS A 289 14.46 8.27 -5.20
CA HIS A 289 14.40 9.43 -6.11
C HIS A 289 14.64 10.78 -5.45
N LEU A 290 14.33 10.95 -4.17
CA LEU A 290 14.55 12.19 -3.42
C LEU A 290 16.03 12.40 -3.13
N ARG A 291 16.71 13.03 -4.10
CA ARG A 291 18.12 13.42 -3.98
C ARG A 291 18.35 14.81 -4.54
N PRO A 292 19.25 15.61 -3.95
CA PRO A 292 19.78 16.81 -4.59
C PRO A 292 20.40 16.49 -5.97
N VAL A 293 20.52 17.49 -6.83
CA VAL A 293 21.19 17.33 -8.13
C VAL A 293 22.67 17.13 -7.85
N ALA A 294 23.25 16.07 -8.42
CA ALA A 294 24.67 15.79 -8.33
C ALA A 294 25.43 16.84 -9.12
N HIS A 295 26.47 17.40 -8.50
CA HIS A 295 27.49 18.31 -9.04
C HIS A 295 27.15 19.03 -10.36
N TYR A 296 26.90 20.33 -10.27
CA TYR A 296 27.03 21.21 -11.43
C TYR A 296 28.53 21.44 -11.66
N GLU A 297 29.10 20.83 -12.70
CA GLU A 297 30.36 21.34 -13.25
C GLU A 297 30.06 22.76 -13.77
N PRO A 298 30.79 23.78 -13.31
CA PRO A 298 30.57 25.16 -13.72
C PRO A 298 31.14 25.38 -15.12
N ASP A 299 30.59 24.68 -16.12
CA ASP A 299 30.70 25.12 -17.49
C ASP A 299 29.96 26.46 -17.61
N ASN A 300 30.61 27.42 -18.26
CA ASN A 300 30.39 28.89 -18.19
C ASN A 300 28.95 29.42 -18.34
N ASN A 301 27.94 28.60 -18.65
CA ASN A 301 26.54 29.01 -18.79
C ASN A 301 25.68 28.80 -17.54
N TYR A 302 26.12 28.02 -16.53
CA TYR A 302 25.30 27.71 -15.34
C TYR A 302 25.73 28.43 -14.05
N GLN A 303 26.65 29.37 -14.20
CA GLN A 303 27.20 30.21 -13.12
C GLN A 303 26.15 31.05 -12.38
N HIS A 304 24.94 31.20 -12.93
CA HIS A 304 23.90 32.08 -12.41
C HIS A 304 22.96 31.42 -11.39
N HIS A 305 22.85 30.08 -11.34
CA HIS A 305 21.80 29.40 -10.56
C HIS A 305 22.29 28.82 -9.22
N CYS A 306 23.35 29.36 -8.62
CA CYS A 306 23.89 28.81 -7.36
C CYS A 306 22.87 28.87 -6.21
N ILE A 307 22.29 30.04 -5.89
CA ILE A 307 21.31 30.18 -4.80
C ILE A 307 20.04 29.31 -5.03
N PRO A 308 19.42 29.30 -6.23
CA PRO A 308 18.34 28.35 -6.55
C PRO A 308 18.70 26.89 -6.28
N ASN A 309 19.90 26.45 -6.67
CA ASN A 309 20.37 25.09 -6.38
C ASN A 309 20.54 24.82 -4.88
N ILE A 310 21.01 25.80 -4.11
CA ILE A 310 21.08 25.71 -2.64
C ILE A 310 19.68 25.56 -2.05
N ILE A 311 18.70 26.34 -2.53
CA ILE A 311 17.30 26.26 -2.10
C ILE A 311 16.70 24.89 -2.42
N TYR A 312 16.92 24.38 -3.64
CA TYR A 312 16.48 23.06 -4.05
C TYR A 312 17.09 21.97 -3.18
N ALA A 313 18.42 21.95 -3.02
CA ALA A 313 19.12 20.96 -2.20
C ALA A 313 18.65 21.04 -0.74
N GLY A 314 18.53 22.25 -0.19
CA GLY A 314 18.00 22.52 1.13
C GLY A 314 16.59 21.95 1.31
N SER A 315 15.71 22.16 0.34
CA SER A 315 14.33 21.67 0.37
C SER A 315 14.26 20.14 0.34
N VAL A 316 15.07 19.48 -0.49
CA VAL A 316 15.15 18.01 -0.52
C VAL A 316 15.67 17.47 0.82
N LEU A 317 16.77 18.03 1.34
CA LEU A 317 17.34 17.62 2.62
C LEU A 317 16.36 17.89 3.77
N ARG A 318 15.59 18.99 3.70
CA ARG A 318 14.54 19.35 4.66
C ARG A 318 13.43 18.32 4.66
N ILE A 319 12.92 17.92 3.49
CA ILE A 319 11.93 16.87 3.35
C ILE A 319 12.47 15.55 3.92
N VAL A 320 13.67 15.13 3.48
CA VAL A 320 14.28 13.85 3.90
C VAL A 320 14.53 13.79 5.40
N ARG A 321 14.95 14.86 6.07
CA ARG A 321 15.29 14.82 7.51
C ARG A 321 14.10 14.64 8.45
N TYR A 322 12.85 14.75 8.00
CA TYR A 322 11.68 14.65 8.89
C TYR A 322 11.12 13.22 8.96
N PRO A 323 11.46 12.43 10.00
CA PRO A 323 11.03 11.04 10.12
C PRO A 323 9.51 10.87 10.20
N ASN A 324 8.78 11.90 10.65
CA ASN A 324 7.33 11.88 10.77
C ASN A 324 6.63 11.84 9.40
N LEU A 325 7.26 12.42 8.36
CA LEU A 325 6.78 12.36 6.97
C LEU A 325 6.98 10.97 6.35
N TRP A 326 7.91 10.19 6.92
CA TRP A 326 8.28 8.86 6.42
C TRP A 326 7.58 7.72 7.16
N GLY A 327 6.46 8.05 7.81
CA GLY A 327 5.68 7.10 8.58
C GLY A 327 6.42 6.64 9.83
N GLN A 328 6.62 7.54 10.81
CA GLN A 328 6.69 7.09 12.19
C GLN A 328 5.29 6.89 12.77
N TRP A 329 4.93 5.61 12.90
CA TRP A 329 4.34 5.00 14.09
C TRP A 329 3.08 5.67 14.66
N GLN A 330 1.90 5.17 14.29
CA GLN A 330 0.85 5.03 15.30
C GLN A 330 1.23 3.85 16.22
N PRO A 331 1.49 4.08 17.52
CA PRO A 331 1.50 2.99 18.50
C PRO A 331 0.06 2.46 18.56
N GLY A 332 -0.19 1.36 17.85
CA GLY A 332 -1.53 0.78 17.72
C GLY A 332 -1.68 -0.19 16.54
N TYR A 333 -0.98 0.02 15.43
CA TYR A 333 -1.09 -0.89 14.27
C TYR A 333 -0.14 -2.10 14.35
N GLY A 334 1.02 -1.96 15.01
CA GLY A 334 1.95 -3.06 15.25
C GLY A 334 1.68 -3.88 16.52
N ASP A 335 1.08 -3.27 17.54
CA ASP A 335 0.80 -3.94 18.81
C ASP A 335 -0.47 -4.80 18.76
N ASN A 336 -1.44 -4.46 17.91
CA ASN A 336 -2.64 -5.27 17.70
C ASN A 336 -2.38 -6.54 16.85
N MET A 337 -1.19 -6.69 16.25
CA MET A 337 -0.80 -7.93 15.55
C MET A 337 0.07 -8.84 16.42
N ARG A 338 0.52 -8.38 17.60
CA ARG A 338 1.21 -9.23 18.58
C ARG A 338 0.26 -9.93 19.56
N SER A 339 -1.04 -9.66 19.50
CA SER A 339 -2.05 -10.28 20.37
C SER A 339 -2.71 -11.55 19.80
N TYR A 340 -2.18 -12.09 18.70
CA TYR A 340 -2.61 -13.37 18.11
C TYR A 340 -1.46 -14.39 18.02
N SER A 341 -0.63 -14.45 19.06
CA SER A 341 0.31 -15.55 19.31
C SER A 341 -0.17 -16.43 20.43
#